data_AF-A0A7J9IYA5-F1
#
_entry.id   AF-A0A7J9IYA5-F1
#
_cell.length_a   1.000
_cell.length_b   1.000
_cell.length_c   1.000
_cell.angle_alpha   90.00
_cell.angle_beta   90.00
_cell.angle_gamma   90.00
#
_symmetry.space_group_name_H-M   'P 1'
#
loop_
_entity.id
_entity.type
_entity.pdbx_description
1 polymer ?
#
loop_
_entity_poly.entity_id
_entity_poly.type
_entity_poly.pdbx_seq_one_letter_code
_entity_poly.pdbx_strand_id
1 'polypeptide(L)'
;DGSWQGFKGDDGQKDLIFQVQRVSNKFARTELEVFLVAENHRGELTCDFKVKGCHFQRSCTIYNGDSIVAQTSLMHKLRQIYVSRRKIQLTMFPSFVDPALIVAVVVIFLVNGPKKFKILDKLPVSI
;
A
#
# COMPACT_ATOMS: atom_id res chain seq x y z
N ASP A 1 5.18 -16.64 0.08
CA ASP A 1 6.20 -15.74 -0.54
C ASP A 1 5.84 -14.25 -0.56
N GLY A 2 4.74 -13.83 0.07
CA GLY A 2 4.46 -12.41 0.32
C GLY A 2 4.09 -11.58 -0.91
N SER A 3 3.82 -12.24 -2.04
CA SER A 3 3.32 -11.65 -3.28
C SER A 3 1.78 -11.69 -3.35
N TRP A 4 1.21 -10.73 -4.07
CA TRP A 4 -0.22 -10.63 -4.35
C TRP A 4 -0.44 -10.40 -5.84
N GLN A 5 -1.56 -10.87 -6.36
CA GLN A 5 -1.97 -10.69 -7.75
C GLN A 5 -3.41 -10.20 -7.76
N GLY A 6 -3.68 -9.17 -8.56
CA GLY A 6 -5.01 -8.64 -8.79
C GLY A 6 -5.51 -9.06 -10.16
N PHE A 7 -6.68 -9.68 -10.21
CA PHE A 7 -7.30 -10.16 -11.46
C PHE A 7 -8.58 -9.37 -11.74
N LYS A 8 -8.92 -9.24 -13.02
CA LYS A 8 -10.22 -8.74 -13.44
C LYS A 8 -11.29 -9.78 -13.09
N GLY A 9 -12.41 -9.32 -12.53
CA GLY A 9 -13.58 -10.17 -12.28
C GLY A 9 -14.37 -10.34 -13.57
N ASP A 10 -14.09 -11.39 -14.32
CA ASP A 10 -14.94 -11.84 -15.43
C ASP A 10 -15.10 -13.37 -15.38
N ASP A 11 -16.23 -13.85 -15.91
CA ASP A 11 -16.83 -15.18 -15.67
C ASP A 11 -16.16 -16.32 -16.46
N GLY A 12 -14.85 -16.21 -16.74
CA GLY A 12 -14.11 -17.26 -17.45
C GLY A 12 -12.64 -16.99 -17.76
N GLN A 13 -12.24 -15.73 -17.96
CA GLN A 13 -10.83 -15.36 -18.19
C GLN A 13 -10.26 -14.58 -17.00
N LYS A 14 -9.19 -15.12 -16.40
CA LYS A 14 -8.44 -14.46 -15.32
C LYS A 14 -7.40 -13.53 -15.93
N ASP A 15 -7.81 -12.34 -16.30
CA ASP A 15 -6.89 -11.32 -16.77
C ASP A 15 -6.16 -10.73 -15.56
N LEU A 16 -4.85 -11.00 -15.46
CA LEU A 16 -4.00 -10.41 -14.44
C LEU A 16 -3.86 -8.91 -14.75
N ILE A 17 -4.24 -8.06 -13.80
CA ILE A 17 -4.15 -6.60 -13.91
C ILE A 17 -2.85 -6.10 -13.32
N PHE A 18 -2.48 -6.62 -12.15
CA PHE A 18 -1.27 -6.19 -11.44
C PHE A 18 -0.74 -7.27 -10.51
N GLN A 19 0.55 -7.18 -10.21
CA GLN A 19 1.25 -7.99 -9.23
C GLN A 19 1.93 -7.09 -8.21
N VAL A 20 1.87 -7.47 -6.93
CA VAL A 20 2.57 -6.79 -5.84
C VAL A 20 3.57 -7.76 -5.24
N GLN A 21 4.82 -7.34 -5.16
CA GLN A 21 5.88 -8.10 -4.51
C GLN A 21 6.38 -7.36 -3.28
N ARG A 22 6.59 -8.11 -2.19
CA ARG A 22 7.21 -7.56 -0.99
C ARG A 22 8.73 -7.61 -1.13
N VAL A 23 9.37 -6.46 -1.05
CA VAL A 23 10.83 -6.33 -1.15
C VAL A 23 11.48 -6.36 0.23
N SER A 24 10.88 -5.67 1.21
CA SER A 24 11.40 -5.67 2.57
C SER A 24 10.30 -5.59 3.62
N ASN A 25 10.55 -6.19 4.79
CA ASN A 25 9.60 -6.21 5.89
C ASN A 25 10.30 -6.06 7.25
N LYS A 26 10.87 -4.88 7.48
CA LYS A 26 11.47 -4.52 8.77
C LYS A 26 10.39 -4.01 9.72
N PHE A 27 10.70 -3.97 11.02
CA PHE A 27 9.74 -3.58 12.06
C PHE A 27 9.13 -2.19 11.81
N ALA A 28 9.95 -1.20 11.46
CA ALA A 28 9.49 0.17 11.22
C ALA A 28 9.31 0.52 9.72
N ARG A 29 9.69 -0.38 8.80
CA ARG A 29 9.72 -0.08 7.38
C ARG A 29 9.41 -1.30 6.54
N THR A 30 8.38 -1.17 5.72
CA THR A 30 7.95 -2.14 4.73
C THR A 30 8.00 -1.50 3.37
N GLU A 31 8.50 -2.27 2.40
CA GLU A 31 8.55 -1.86 1.01
C GLU A 31 7.89 -2.92 0.13
N LEU A 32 7.00 -2.46 -0.74
CA LEU A 32 6.36 -3.25 -1.79
C LEU A 32 6.66 -2.62 -3.14
N GLU A 33 6.74 -3.46 -4.15
CA GLU A 33 6.85 -3.06 -5.55
C GLU A 33 5.62 -3.60 -6.29
N VAL A 34 5.00 -2.73 -7.10
CA VAL A 34 3.78 -3.02 -7.85
C VAL A 34 4.14 -2.99 -9.33
N PHE A 35 3.74 -4.04 -10.03
CA PHE A 35 3.94 -4.23 -11.46
C PHE A 35 2.57 -4.32 -12.11
N LEU A 36 2.26 -3.42 -13.03
CA LEU A 36 1.05 -3.45 -13.84
C LEU A 36 1.27 -4.34 -15.05
N VAL A 37 0.28 -5.13 -15.40
CA VAL A 37 0.33 -5.93 -16.63
C VAL A 37 -0.22 -5.06 -17.75
N ALA A 38 0.66 -4.36 -18.44
CA ALA A 38 0.35 -3.64 -19.68
C ALA A 38 1.04 -4.33 -20.86
N GLU A 39 0.46 -4.26 -22.06
CA GLU A 39 0.97 -4.90 -23.28
C GLU A 39 2.35 -4.38 -23.74
N ASN A 40 2.88 -3.30 -23.14
CA ASN A 40 4.03 -2.54 -23.64
C ASN A 40 5.24 -2.45 -22.70
N HIS A 41 5.54 -3.50 -21.92
CA HIS A 41 6.78 -3.54 -21.13
C HIS A 41 7.99 -3.89 -21.99
N ARG A 42 8.48 -2.90 -22.74
CA ARG A 42 9.71 -3.00 -23.53
C ARG A 42 10.91 -2.59 -22.66
N GLY A 43 11.52 -3.57 -21.99
CA GLY A 43 12.97 -3.59 -21.79
C GLY A 43 13.57 -3.15 -20.45
N GLU A 44 12.83 -2.58 -19.50
CA GLU A 44 13.37 -2.27 -18.16
C GLU A 44 12.52 -2.92 -17.06
N LEU A 45 13.17 -3.70 -16.19
CA LEU A 45 12.57 -4.39 -15.03
C LEU A 45 12.27 -3.41 -13.88
N THR A 46 11.76 -2.22 -14.19
CA THR A 46 11.41 -1.21 -13.20
C THR A 46 9.96 -1.39 -12.76
N CYS A 47 9.70 -1.43 -11.45
CA CYS A 47 8.34 -1.46 -10.93
C CYS A 47 7.58 -0.17 -11.30
N ASP A 48 6.31 -0.28 -11.67
CA ASP A 48 5.45 0.86 -11.98
C ASP A 48 5.18 1.72 -10.74
N PHE A 49 4.99 1.08 -9.58
CA PHE A 49 4.87 1.79 -8.31
C PHE A 49 5.73 1.20 -7.22
N LYS A 50 6.24 2.09 -6.37
CA LYS A 50 6.92 1.74 -5.14
C LYS A 50 6.10 2.17 -3.94
N VAL A 51 5.84 1.25 -3.03
CA VAL A 51 5.13 1.54 -1.78
C VAL A 51 6.13 1.46 -0.64
N LYS A 52 6.23 2.53 0.15
CA LYS A 52 7.05 2.56 1.37
C LYS A 52 6.20 2.97 2.54
N GLY A 53 6.35 2.30 3.68
CA GLY A 53 5.53 2.63 4.84
C GLY A 53 5.89 1.90 6.12
N CYS A 54 5.13 2.19 7.17
CA CYS A 54 5.21 1.53 8.46
C CYS A 54 3.84 0.92 8.81
N HIS A 55 3.77 -0.42 8.87
CA HIS A 55 2.53 -1.10 9.25
C HIS A 55 2.04 -0.70 10.65
N PHE A 56 2.95 -0.51 11.60
CA PHE A 56 2.59 -0.10 12.97
C PHE A 56 1.89 1.26 13.01
N GLN A 57 2.34 2.21 12.19
CA GLN A 57 1.70 3.52 12.06
C GLN A 57 0.56 3.51 11.04
N ARG A 58 0.27 2.37 10.40
CA ARG A 58 -0.67 2.26 9.26
C ARG A 58 -0.47 3.36 8.22
N SER A 59 0.79 3.76 8.02
CA SER A 59 1.19 4.81 7.09
C SER A 59 1.95 4.20 5.93
N CYS A 60 1.60 4.59 4.72
CA CYS A 60 2.29 4.22 3.49
C CYS A 60 2.24 5.37 2.50
N THR A 61 3.27 5.48 1.68
CA THR A 61 3.36 6.41 0.57
C THR A 61 3.60 5.59 -0.69
N ILE A 62 2.80 5.85 -1.71
CA ILE A 62 2.86 5.23 -3.02
C ILE A 62 3.53 6.22 -3.96
N TYR A 63 4.59 5.75 -4.60
CA TYR A 63 5.42 6.51 -5.53
C TYR A 63 5.26 5.95 -6.94
N ASN A 64 5.18 6.84 -7.92
CA ASN A 64 5.37 6.55 -9.34
C ASN A 64 6.65 7.27 -9.77
N GLY A 65 7.74 6.51 -9.97
CA GLY A 65 9.08 7.07 -10.07
C GLY A 65 9.41 7.95 -8.86
N ASP A 66 9.69 9.23 -9.09
CA ASP A 66 10.00 10.22 -8.06
C ASP A 66 8.77 11.01 -7.55
N SER A 67 7.58 10.76 -8.11
CA SER A 67 6.35 11.47 -7.75
C SER A 67 5.50 10.70 -6.74
N ILE A 68 4.92 11.39 -5.77
CA ILE A 68 3.97 10.81 -4.82
C ILE A 68 2.57 10.82 -5.45
N VAL A 69 1.97 9.64 -5.63
CA VAL A 69 0.60 9.51 -6.16
C VAL A 69 -0.44 9.40 -5.05
N ALA A 70 -0.08 8.78 -3.93
CA ALA A 70 -0.96 8.65 -2.79
C ALA A 70 -0.19 8.47 -1.49
N GLN A 71 -0.77 8.90 -0.38
CA GLN A 71 -0.23 8.70 0.95
C GLN A 71 -1.35 8.41 1.95
N THR A 72 -1.08 7.52 2.89
CA THR A 72 -1.92 7.27 4.05
C THR A 72 -1.29 7.81 5.32
N SER A 73 -2.12 8.38 6.18
CA SER A 73 -1.75 8.85 7.50
C SER A 73 -2.81 8.46 8.52
N LEU A 74 -2.41 8.37 9.80
CA LEU A 74 -3.39 8.24 10.86
C LEU A 74 -4.20 9.54 10.96
N MET A 75 -5.49 9.41 11.24
CA MET A 75 -6.34 10.58 11.41
C MET A 75 -6.08 11.22 12.77
N HIS A 76 -5.22 12.24 12.81
CA HIS A 76 -4.91 12.99 14.01
C HIS A 76 -6.08 13.91 14.38
N LYS A 77 -6.50 13.89 15.64
CA LYS A 77 -7.43 14.88 16.19
C LYS A 77 -6.65 15.88 17.03
N LEU A 78 -6.94 17.18 16.86
CA LEU A 78 -6.40 18.23 17.71
C LEU A 78 -6.72 17.92 19.19
N ARG A 79 -5.71 18.06 20.07
CA ARG A 79 -5.76 17.76 21.52
C ARG A 79 -5.82 16.29 21.93
N GLN A 80 -5.65 15.34 21.01
CA GLN A 80 -5.55 13.92 21.36
C GLN A 80 -4.08 13.48 21.37
N ILE A 81 -3.56 13.14 22.54
CA ILE A 81 -2.22 12.54 22.72
C ILE A 81 -2.20 11.11 22.16
N TYR A 82 -3.36 10.45 22.19
CA TYR A 82 -3.55 9.11 21.66
C TYR A 82 -4.35 9.11 20.35
N VAL A 83 -3.78 8.52 19.30
CA VAL A 83 -4.47 8.33 18.01
C VAL A 83 -4.89 6.88 17.79
N SER A 84 -6.19 6.67 17.65
CA SER A 84 -6.74 5.35 17.32
C SER A 84 -6.29 4.88 15.92
N ARG A 85 -5.71 3.68 15.84
CA ARG A 85 -5.33 3.05 14.57
C ARG A 85 -6.51 2.48 13.78
N ARG A 86 -7.76 2.70 14.19
CA ARG A 86 -8.94 2.20 13.46
C ARG A 86 -9.29 3.05 12.24
N LYS A 87 -8.88 4.31 12.22
CA LYS A 87 -9.19 5.27 11.14
C LYS A 87 -7.90 5.70 10.46
N ILE A 88 -7.89 5.62 9.14
CA ILE A 88 -6.80 6.07 8.28
C ILE A 88 -7.37 7.11 7.33
N GLN A 89 -6.59 8.15 7.07
CA GLN A 89 -6.84 9.10 6.00
C GLN A 89 -6.01 8.69 4.78
N LEU A 90 -6.64 8.62 3.61
CA LEU A 90 -5.97 8.40 2.32
C LEU A 90 -6.03 9.71 1.54
N THR A 91 -4.87 10.25 1.23
CA THR A 91 -4.69 11.43 0.37
C THR A 91 -4.23 10.95 -0.99
N MET A 92 -5.01 11.23 -2.03
CA MET A 92 -4.65 10.95 -3.42
C MET A 92 -4.29 12.27 -4.10
N PHE A 93 -3.14 12.31 -4.74
CA PHE A 93 -2.71 13.44 -5.54
C PHE A 93 -3.24 13.25 -6.97
N PRO A 94 -3.64 14.34 -7.66
CA PRO A 94 -4.14 14.25 -9.02
C PRO A 94 -3.08 13.62 -9.91
N SER A 95 -3.35 12.38 -10.32
CA SER A 95 -2.48 11.55 -11.13
C SER A 95 -3.36 10.73 -12.09
N PHE A 96 -2.78 10.26 -13.20
CA PHE A 96 -3.49 9.47 -14.22
C PHE A 96 -3.73 8.00 -13.78
N VAL A 97 -3.77 7.73 -12.48
CA VAL A 97 -3.85 6.37 -11.93
C VAL A 97 -5.27 6.09 -11.44
N ASP A 98 -5.79 4.91 -11.77
CA ASP A 98 -7.10 4.46 -11.30
C ASP A 98 -7.16 4.44 -9.75
N PRO A 99 -8.11 5.16 -9.13
CA PRO A 99 -8.30 5.13 -7.68
C PRO A 99 -8.55 3.72 -7.12
N ALA A 100 -9.21 2.83 -7.88
CA ALA A 100 -9.49 1.47 -7.40
C ALA A 100 -8.20 0.66 -7.22
N LEU A 101 -7.25 0.78 -8.15
CA LEU A 101 -5.93 0.19 -8.04
C LEU A 101 -5.17 0.72 -6.82
N ILE A 102 -5.17 2.04 -6.60
CA ILE A 102 -4.51 2.67 -5.44
C ILE A 102 -5.09 2.13 -4.13
N VAL A 103 -6.42 2.07 -4.01
CA VAL A 103 -7.10 1.52 -2.83
C VAL A 103 -6.72 0.05 -2.63
N ALA A 104 -6.70 -0.76 -3.70
CA ALA A 104 -6.30 -2.17 -3.61
C ALA A 104 -4.86 -2.33 -3.08
N VAL A 105 -3.91 -1.54 -3.59
CA VAL A 105 -2.52 -1.53 -3.12
C VAL A 105 -2.42 -1.13 -1.65
N VAL A 106 -3.19 -0.13 -1.21
CA VAL A 106 -3.26 0.28 0.21
C VAL A 106 -3.79 -0.86 1.08
N VAL A 107 -4.86 -1.53 0.65
CA VAL A 107 -5.43 -2.68 1.39
C VAL A 107 -4.42 -3.81 1.49
N ILE A 108 -3.76 -4.15 0.37
CA ILE A 108 -2.70 -5.15 0.32
C ILE A 108 -1.60 -4.77 1.33
N PHE A 109 -1.11 -3.53 1.33
CA PHE A 109 -0.12 -3.08 2.31
C PHE A 109 -0.61 -3.31 3.76
N LEU A 110 -1.82 -2.88 4.09
CA LEU A 110 -2.35 -2.99 5.45
C LEU A 110 -2.54 -4.44 5.92
N VAL A 111 -2.94 -5.35 5.02
CA VAL A 111 -3.14 -6.77 5.33
C VAL A 111 -1.82 -7.53 5.43
N ASN A 112 -0.80 -7.09 4.69
CA ASN A 112 0.52 -7.71 4.64
C ASN A 112 1.44 -7.43 5.84
N GLY A 113 0.93 -6.71 6.84
CA GLY A 113 1.61 -6.45 8.10
C GLY A 113 2.09 -7.73 8.79
N PRO A 114 3.30 -7.75 9.37
CA PRO A 114 3.74 -8.84 10.23
C PRO A 114 2.72 -9.16 11.32
N LYS A 115 2.46 -10.45 11.58
CA LYS A 115 1.45 -10.91 12.56
C LYS A 115 1.61 -10.26 13.94
N LYS A 116 2.85 -9.97 14.35
CA LYS A 116 3.20 -9.24 15.58
C LYS A 116 2.54 -7.85 15.70
N PHE A 117 2.26 -7.19 14.58
CA PHE A 117 1.58 -5.90 14.58
C PHE A 117 0.07 -5.98 14.83
N LYS A 118 -0.57 -7.13 14.58
CA LYS A 118 -2.00 -7.31 14.87
C LYS A 118 -2.31 -7.20 16.37
N ILE A 119 -1.35 -7.55 17.23
CA ILE A 119 -1.47 -7.39 18.69
C ILE A 119 -1.30 -5.91 19.04
N LEU A 120 -0.28 -5.28 18.47
CA LEU A 120 0.00 -3.87 18.63
C LEU A 120 -1.16 -2.99 18.13
N ASP A 121 -1.97 -3.45 17.17
CA ASP A 121 -3.18 -2.78 16.66
C ASP A 121 -4.25 -2.50 17.73
N LYS A 122 -4.18 -3.17 18.88
CA LYS A 122 -5.05 -2.90 20.04
C LYS A 122 -4.52 -1.78 20.95
N LEU A 123 -3.23 -1.44 20.87
CA LEU A 123 -2.57 -0.54 21.82
C LEU A 123 -2.54 0.90 21.35
N PRO A 124 -2.64 1.88 22.24
CA PRO A 124 -2.57 3.25 21.80
C PRO A 124 -1.24 3.67 21.11
N VAL A 125 -1.29 4.45 20.02
CA VAL A 125 -0.10 5.16 19.50
C VAL A 125 -0.03 6.50 20.23
N SER A 126 0.93 6.61 21.13
CA SER A 126 1.32 7.87 21.75
C SER A 126 2.30 8.59 20.82
N ILE A 127 2.14 9.92 20.68
CA ILE A 127 3.05 10.80 19.93
C ILE A 127 4.27 11.11 20.80
#